data_AF-A0A956IQY2-F1
#
_entry.id   AF-A0A956IQY2-F1
#
_cell.length_a   1.000
_cell.length_b   1.000
_cell.length_c   1.000
_cell.angle_alpha   90.00
_cell.angle_beta   90.00
_cell.angle_gamma   90.00
#
_symmetry.space_group_name_H-M   'P 1'
#
loop_
_entity.id
_entity.type
_entity.pdbx_description
1 polymer ?
#
loop_
_entity_poly.entity_id
_entity_poly.type
_entity_poly.pdbx_seq_one_letter_code
_entity_poly.pdbx_strand_id
1 'polypeptide(L)'
;MSVQEVIRAHGPYVGRSLRYLGVSEADLDDVAQEVFLVVHRRLGDFEGRSSLRTWLYGICLKVASSHRRRVERRREAGLGEAPEEPVSGGQQSALERAEARRRMQRVLADLDEEQREVFVLYEIERVAMKDVAELLGCPLQTAYYRHQTARKKVIAAFEHMAAEEEL
;
A
#
# COMPACT_ATOMS: atom_id res chain seq x y z
N MET A 1 9.24 5.50 -23.31
CA MET A 1 8.20 5.71 -22.29
C MET A 1 8.60 6.93 -21.46
N SER A 2 7.79 7.98 -21.50
CA SER A 2 8.01 9.22 -20.75
C SER A 2 7.38 9.15 -19.36
N VAL A 3 7.82 10.01 -18.44
CA VAL A 3 7.24 10.09 -17.10
C VAL A 3 5.75 10.48 -17.14
N GLN A 4 5.34 11.35 -18.08
CA GLN A 4 3.95 11.78 -18.19
C GLN A 4 3.03 10.62 -18.61
N GLU A 5 3.51 9.74 -19.49
CA GLU A 5 2.78 8.52 -19.86
C GLU A 5 2.62 7.59 -18.65
N VAL A 6 3.67 7.44 -17.84
CA VAL A 6 3.63 6.63 -16.62
C VAL A 6 2.65 7.21 -15.60
N ILE A 7 2.69 8.52 -15.34
CA ILE A 7 1.77 9.19 -14.42
C ILE A 7 0.33 8.99 -14.88
N ARG A 8 0.02 9.24 -16.16
CA ARG A 8 -1.33 9.09 -16.70
C ARG A 8 -1.84 7.65 -16.61
N ALA A 9 -0.99 6.67 -16.92
CA ALA A 9 -1.38 5.27 -16.93
C ALA A 9 -1.41 4.63 -15.52
N HIS A 10 -0.61 5.13 -14.58
CA HIS A 10 -0.38 4.48 -13.29
C HIS A 10 -0.68 5.36 -12.05
N GLY A 11 -1.15 6.60 -12.20
CA GLY A 11 -1.60 7.45 -11.09
C GLY A 11 -2.58 6.76 -10.13
N PRO A 12 -3.70 6.22 -10.63
CA PRO A 12 -4.66 5.49 -9.78
C PRO A 12 -4.09 4.25 -9.12
N TYR A 13 -3.07 3.63 -9.74
CA TYR A 13 -2.35 2.49 -9.19
C TYR A 13 -1.48 2.92 -8.01
N VAL A 14 -0.63 3.93 -8.20
CA VAL A 14 0.24 4.50 -7.15
C VAL A 14 -0.58 4.96 -5.95
N GLY A 15 -1.65 5.72 -6.16
CA GLY A 15 -2.50 6.18 -5.04
C GLY A 15 -3.13 5.01 -4.26
N ARG A 16 -3.55 3.95 -4.94
CA ARG A 16 -4.06 2.75 -4.26
C ARG A 16 -2.98 1.99 -3.50
N SER A 17 -1.79 1.82 -4.08
CA SER A 17 -0.67 1.16 -3.41
C SER A 17 -0.24 1.94 -2.16
N LEU A 18 -0.14 3.27 -2.23
CA LEU A 18 0.21 4.12 -1.09
C LEU A 18 -0.82 4.02 0.05
N ARG A 19 -2.11 4.00 -0.27
CA ARG A 19 -3.17 3.74 0.73
C ARG A 19 -3.02 2.37 1.38
N TYR A 20 -2.77 1.32 0.61
CA TYR A 20 -2.54 -0.03 1.17
C TYR A 20 -1.26 -0.10 2.01
N LEU A 21 -0.31 0.78 1.75
CA LEU A 21 0.89 0.95 2.56
C LEU A 21 0.65 1.88 3.77
N GLY A 22 -0.56 2.34 4.02
CA GLY A 22 -0.91 3.14 5.21
C GLY A 22 -0.52 4.61 5.13
N VAL A 23 -0.38 5.17 3.92
CA VAL A 23 -0.33 6.63 3.73
C VAL A 23 -1.74 7.19 3.95
N SER A 24 -1.84 8.29 4.71
CA SER A 24 -3.11 8.96 4.98
C SER A 24 -3.68 9.60 3.70
N GLU A 25 -4.98 9.88 3.66
CA GLU A 25 -5.57 10.59 2.51
C GLU A 25 -5.01 12.01 2.39
N ALA A 26 -4.74 12.69 3.51
CA ALA A 26 -4.17 14.05 3.53
C ALA A 26 -2.75 14.10 2.93
N ASP A 27 -1.94 13.06 3.15
CA ASP A 27 -0.58 12.99 2.62
C ASP A 27 -0.50 12.37 1.21
N LEU A 28 -1.62 11.85 0.69
CA LEU A 28 -1.58 10.94 -0.46
C LEU A 28 -1.01 11.60 -1.71
N ASP A 29 -1.43 12.83 -2.00
CA ASP A 29 -0.99 13.58 -3.18
C ASP A 29 0.49 13.96 -3.07
N ASP A 30 0.95 14.39 -1.89
CA ASP A 30 2.34 14.74 -1.64
C ASP A 30 3.26 13.52 -1.76
N VAL A 31 2.88 12.40 -1.13
CA VAL A 31 3.66 11.17 -1.18
C VAL A 31 3.64 10.56 -2.60
N ALA A 32 2.53 10.68 -3.34
CA ALA A 32 2.46 10.28 -4.74
C ALA A 32 3.38 11.13 -5.62
N GLN A 33 3.48 12.44 -5.38
CA GLN A 33 4.45 13.28 -6.05
C GLN A 33 5.89 12.82 -5.77
N GLU A 34 6.23 12.49 -4.52
CA GLU A 34 7.54 11.93 -4.19
C GLU A 34 7.85 10.65 -4.97
N VAL A 35 6.86 9.74 -5.10
CA VAL A 35 6.98 8.54 -5.95
C VAL A 35 7.30 8.92 -7.39
N PHE A 36 6.53 9.84 -7.99
CA PHE A 36 6.73 10.20 -9.39
C PHE A 36 8.02 10.99 -9.64
N LEU A 37 8.54 11.72 -8.65
CA LEU A 37 9.87 12.32 -8.70
C LEU A 37 10.96 11.24 -8.72
N VAL A 38 10.82 10.15 -7.95
CA VAL A 38 11.73 9.00 -8.03
C VAL A 38 11.62 8.30 -9.38
N VAL A 39 10.39 8.10 -9.88
CA VAL A 39 10.16 7.53 -11.22
C VAL A 39 10.84 8.38 -12.29
N HIS A 40 10.63 9.69 -12.31
CA HIS A 40 11.26 10.60 -13.27
C HIS A 40 12.79 10.42 -13.31
N ARG A 41 13.43 10.33 -12.14
CA ARG A 41 14.88 10.18 -12.02
C ARG A 41 15.38 8.81 -12.44
N ARG A 42 14.60 7.74 -12.24
CA ARG A 42 15.04 6.34 -12.39
C ARG A 42 14.42 5.61 -13.57
N LEU A 43 13.52 6.24 -14.31
CA LEU A 43 12.82 5.58 -15.43
C LEU A 43 13.79 5.13 -16.53
N GLY A 44 14.88 5.86 -16.74
CA GLY A 44 15.95 5.47 -17.66
C GLY A 44 16.72 4.22 -17.23
N ASP A 45 16.72 3.91 -15.92
CA ASP A 45 17.42 2.76 -15.34
C ASP A 45 16.52 1.51 -15.27
N PHE A 46 15.28 1.58 -15.78
CA PHE A 46 14.37 0.46 -15.76
C PHE A 46 14.74 -0.58 -16.83
N GLU A 47 15.41 -1.65 -16.41
CA GLU A 47 15.93 -2.72 -17.27
C GLU A 47 14.88 -3.77 -17.68
N GLY A 48 13.61 -3.66 -17.25
CA GLY A 48 12.56 -4.62 -17.63
C GLY A 48 12.68 -6.00 -16.99
N ARG A 49 13.50 -6.17 -15.94
CA ARG A 49 13.64 -7.43 -15.19
C ARG A 49 12.38 -7.86 -14.42
N SER A 50 11.44 -6.94 -14.22
CA SER A 50 10.11 -7.18 -13.65
C SER A 50 9.08 -6.36 -14.42
N SER A 51 7.79 -6.54 -14.10
CA SER A 51 6.76 -5.67 -14.68
C SER A 51 6.95 -4.23 -14.20
N LEU A 52 6.56 -3.25 -15.03
CA LEU A 52 6.58 -1.84 -14.63
C LEU A 52 5.78 -1.59 -13.34
N ARG A 53 4.67 -2.31 -13.14
CA ARG A 53 3.87 -2.20 -11.91
C ARG A 53 4.63 -2.69 -10.69
N THR A 54 5.33 -3.83 -10.80
CA THR A 54 6.18 -4.36 -9.72
C THR A 54 7.30 -3.36 -9.38
N TRP A 55 7.93 -2.77 -10.37
CA TRP A 55 8.96 -1.74 -10.18
C TRP A 55 8.39 -0.47 -9.51
N LEU A 56 7.23 0.02 -9.98
CA LEU A 56 6.52 1.15 -9.36
C LEU A 56 6.12 0.86 -7.92
N TYR A 57 5.64 -0.35 -7.63
CA TYR A 57 5.29 -0.76 -6.27
C TYR A 57 6.51 -0.74 -5.36
N GLY A 58 7.67 -1.21 -5.84
CA GLY A 58 8.93 -1.11 -5.10
C GLY A 58 9.33 0.31 -4.75
N ILE A 59 9.01 1.29 -5.60
CA ILE A 59 9.19 2.72 -5.31
C ILE A 59 8.17 3.18 -4.26
N CYS A 60 6.89 2.83 -4.43
CA CYS A 60 5.82 3.17 -3.47
C CYS A 60 6.16 2.65 -2.07
N LEU A 61 6.64 1.42 -1.97
CA LEU A 61 7.09 0.77 -0.74
C LEU A 61 8.11 1.61 0.01
N LYS A 62 9.21 1.97 -0.68
CA LYS A 62 10.32 2.73 -0.10
C LYS A 62 9.91 4.14 0.31
N VAL A 63 9.12 4.80 -0.53
CA VAL A 63 8.63 6.16 -0.26
C VAL A 63 7.65 6.15 0.92
N ALA A 64 6.67 5.23 0.93
CA ALA A 64 5.71 5.11 2.02
C ALA A 64 6.38 4.76 3.36
N SER A 65 7.34 3.82 3.37
CA SER A 65 8.11 3.49 4.58
C SER A 65 8.95 4.66 5.10
N SER A 66 9.49 5.48 4.19
CA SER A 66 10.22 6.71 4.58
C SER A 66 9.28 7.77 5.16
N HIS A 67 8.10 7.96 4.55
CA HIS A 67 7.06 8.86 5.02
C HIS A 67 6.57 8.46 6.41
N ARG A 68 6.20 7.19 6.62
CA ARG A 68 5.73 6.69 7.93
C ARG A 68 6.75 6.96 9.04
N ARG A 69 8.03 6.64 8.80
CA ARG A 69 9.11 6.92 9.75
C ARG A 69 9.27 8.42 10.04
N ARG A 70 9.01 9.29 9.06
CA ARG A 70 9.03 10.75 9.26
C ARG A 70 7.83 11.23 10.09
N VAL A 71 6.64 10.68 9.84
CA VAL A 71 5.43 10.99 10.60
C VAL A 71 5.56 10.53 12.05
N GLU A 72 6.08 9.33 12.28
CA GLU A 72 6.33 8.79 13.63
C GLU A 72 7.28 9.70 14.42
N ARG A 73 8.44 10.06 13.85
CA ARG A 73 9.37 11.00 14.49
C ARG A 73 8.74 12.37 14.79
N ARG A 74 7.84 12.88 13.93
CA ARG A 74 7.11 14.13 14.19
C ARG A 74 6.13 14.00 15.34
N ARG A 75 5.44 12.85 15.45
CA ARG A 75 4.54 12.55 16.56
C ARG A 75 5.30 12.45 17.88
N GLU A 76 6.43 11.75 17.89
CA GLU A 76 7.33 11.66 19.06
C GLU A 76 7.84 13.05 19.50
N ALA A 77 8.06 13.96 18.55
CA ALA A 77 8.45 15.34 18.82
C ALA A 77 7.29 16.26 19.26
N GLY A 78 6.06 15.75 19.42
CA GLY A 78 4.89 16.54 19.81
C GLY A 78 4.35 17.46 18.70
N LEU A 79 4.72 17.21 17.44
CA LEU A 79 4.37 18.03 16.27
C LEU A 79 3.25 17.40 15.42
N GLY A 80 2.51 16.42 15.95
CA GLY A 80 1.52 15.65 15.20
C GLY A 80 0.12 16.26 15.21
N GLU A 81 -0.46 16.51 14.03
CA GLU A 81 -1.88 16.78 13.85
C GLU A 81 -2.74 15.52 14.03
N ALA A 82 -3.98 15.72 14.47
CA ALA A 82 -4.97 14.70 14.79
C ALA A 82 -5.40 13.88 13.55
N PRO A 83 -5.92 12.65 13.71
CA PRO A 83 -6.41 11.86 12.58
C PRO A 83 -7.74 12.43 12.08
N GLU A 84 -7.82 12.76 10.79
CA GLU A 84 -9.07 13.18 10.14
C GLU A 84 -9.84 12.01 9.50
N GLU A 85 -11.16 12.18 9.52
CA GLU A 85 -12.21 11.26 9.13
C GLU A 85 -12.29 10.98 7.61
N PRO A 86 -12.89 9.85 7.21
CA PRO A 86 -12.88 9.44 5.82
C PRO A 86 -13.93 10.17 4.96
N VAL A 87 -13.46 10.83 3.90
CA VAL A 87 -14.26 11.59 2.91
C VAL A 87 -15.24 10.68 2.14
N SER A 88 -16.51 11.08 2.10
CA SER A 88 -17.63 10.39 1.43
C SER A 88 -17.94 11.00 0.06
N GLY A 89 -18.26 10.18 -0.94
CA GLY A 89 -18.65 10.63 -2.27
C GLY A 89 -19.33 9.57 -3.16
N GLY A 90 -20.66 9.67 -3.27
CA GLY A 90 -21.46 9.62 -4.52
C GLY A 90 -21.66 8.30 -5.30
N GLN A 91 -22.94 7.91 -5.42
CA GLN A 91 -23.59 6.82 -6.21
C GLN A 91 -23.53 5.42 -5.59
N GLN A 92 -24.68 4.76 -5.51
CA GLN A 92 -24.94 3.54 -4.73
C GLN A 92 -23.96 2.38 -4.99
N SER A 93 -23.43 2.23 -6.22
CA SER A 93 -22.38 1.25 -6.52
C SER A 93 -20.95 1.71 -6.15
N ALA A 94 -20.70 3.02 -6.12
CA ALA A 94 -19.43 3.59 -5.69
C ALA A 94 -19.32 3.61 -4.16
N LEU A 95 -20.46 3.72 -3.46
CA LEU A 95 -20.55 3.57 -2.01
C LEU A 95 -20.14 2.16 -1.57
N GLU A 96 -20.73 1.10 -2.15
CA GLU A 96 -20.33 -0.28 -1.84
C GLU A 96 -18.83 -0.54 -2.12
N ARG A 97 -18.33 -0.05 -3.27
CA ARG A 97 -16.89 -0.14 -3.59
C ARG A 97 -16.01 0.68 -2.65
N ALA A 98 -16.51 1.80 -2.12
CA ALA A 98 -15.80 2.62 -1.16
C ALA A 98 -15.79 1.96 0.22
N GLU A 99 -16.91 1.37 0.64
CA GLU A 99 -17.02 0.60 1.87
C GLU A 99 -16.12 -0.62 1.84
N ALA A 100 -16.17 -1.43 0.77
CA ALA A 100 -15.27 -2.57 0.61
C ALA A 100 -13.79 -2.16 0.69
N ARG A 101 -13.43 -1.01 0.12
CA ARG A 101 -12.07 -0.46 0.20
C ARG A 101 -11.70 0.00 1.60
N ARG A 102 -12.62 0.69 2.30
CA ARG A 102 -12.44 1.12 3.69
C ARG A 102 -12.31 -0.08 4.63
N ARG A 103 -13.09 -1.16 4.40
CA ARG A 103 -12.97 -2.42 5.13
C ARG A 103 -11.58 -3.03 4.92
N MET A 104 -11.15 -3.17 3.67
CA MET A 104 -9.81 -3.67 3.35
C MET A 104 -8.70 -2.81 3.97
N GLN A 105 -8.80 -1.48 3.89
CA GLN A 105 -7.81 -0.58 4.50
C GLN A 105 -7.72 -0.75 6.02
N ARG A 106 -8.86 -0.90 6.71
CA ARG A 106 -8.90 -1.17 8.16
C ARG A 106 -8.19 -2.48 8.50
N VAL A 107 -8.54 -3.56 7.80
CA VAL A 107 -7.92 -4.87 8.02
C VAL A 107 -6.41 -4.84 7.77
N LEU A 108 -5.97 -4.16 6.71
CA LEU A 108 -4.53 -4.01 6.43
C LEU A 108 -3.82 -3.15 7.48
N ALA A 109 -4.49 -2.17 8.08
CA ALA A 109 -3.91 -1.31 9.12
C ALA A 109 -3.52 -2.10 10.39
N ASP A 110 -4.20 -3.20 10.68
CA ASP A 110 -3.92 -4.07 11.84
C ASP A 110 -2.74 -5.04 11.61
N LEU A 111 -2.28 -5.16 10.37
CA LEU A 111 -1.05 -5.89 10.06
C LEU A 111 0.17 -5.05 10.42
N ASP A 112 1.22 -5.70 10.92
CA ASP A 112 2.53 -5.06 10.96
C ASP A 112 3.05 -4.76 9.55
N GLU A 113 4.01 -3.85 9.45
CA GLU A 113 4.54 -3.35 8.18
C GLU A 113 4.97 -4.50 7.26
N GLU A 114 5.77 -5.42 7.79
CA GLU A 114 6.34 -6.51 6.99
C GLU A 114 5.26 -7.50 6.51
N GLN A 115 4.26 -7.80 7.33
CA GLN A 115 3.10 -8.62 6.96
C GLN A 115 2.26 -7.93 5.87
N ARG A 116 1.98 -6.64 6.05
CA ARG A 116 1.19 -5.85 5.11
C ARG A 116 1.84 -5.80 3.73
N GLU A 117 3.15 -5.53 3.70
CA GLU A 117 3.91 -5.43 2.47
C GLU A 117 3.91 -6.74 1.68
N VAL A 118 4.19 -7.86 2.34
CA VAL A 118 4.13 -9.19 1.72
C VAL A 118 2.72 -9.51 1.24
N PHE A 119 1.69 -9.25 2.05
CA PHE A 119 0.31 -9.57 1.73
C PHE A 119 -0.17 -8.81 0.49
N VAL A 120 0.07 -7.50 0.44
CA VAL A 120 -0.34 -6.67 -0.70
C VAL A 120 0.41 -7.10 -1.97
N LEU A 121 1.72 -7.31 -1.90
CA LEU A 121 2.51 -7.76 -3.05
C LEU A 121 2.04 -9.11 -3.62
N TYR A 122 1.79 -10.08 -2.74
CA TYR A 122 1.46 -11.43 -3.18
C TYR A 122 -0.03 -11.61 -3.54
N GLU A 123 -0.95 -11.18 -2.68
CA GLU A 123 -2.38 -11.43 -2.87
C GLU A 123 -3.04 -10.41 -3.80
N ILE A 124 -2.66 -9.13 -3.70
CA ILE A 124 -3.32 -8.04 -4.43
C ILE A 124 -2.59 -7.78 -5.75
N GLU A 125 -1.27 -7.66 -5.70
CA GLU A 125 -0.43 -7.35 -6.86
C GLU A 125 -0.01 -8.58 -7.66
N ARG A 126 -0.32 -9.79 -7.16
CA ARG A 126 -0.06 -11.08 -7.82
C ARG A 126 1.40 -11.28 -8.21
N VAL A 127 2.32 -10.72 -7.43
CA VAL A 127 3.76 -10.89 -7.62
C VAL A 127 4.18 -12.26 -7.08
N ALA A 128 5.03 -12.98 -7.81
CA ALA A 128 5.52 -14.28 -7.37
C ALA A 128 6.31 -14.15 -6.06
N MET A 129 6.13 -15.07 -5.11
CA MET A 129 6.72 -14.97 -3.77
C MET A 129 8.26 -14.81 -3.78
N LYS A 130 8.94 -15.37 -4.79
CA LYS A 130 10.37 -15.18 -5.01
C LYS A 130 10.73 -13.70 -5.22
N ASP A 131 10.00 -13.02 -6.09
CA ASP A 131 10.24 -11.62 -6.42
C ASP A 131 9.80 -10.71 -5.26
N VAL A 132 8.79 -11.13 -4.48
CA VAL A 132 8.42 -10.46 -3.22
C VAL A 132 9.56 -10.52 -2.21
N ALA A 133 10.15 -11.70 -2.00
CA ALA A 133 11.28 -11.87 -1.08
C ALA A 133 12.51 -11.04 -1.51
N GLU A 134 12.81 -11.01 -2.81
CA GLU A 134 13.87 -10.17 -3.37
C GLU A 134 13.59 -8.67 -3.17
N LEU A 135 12.36 -8.23 -3.47
CA LEU A 135 11.96 -6.83 -3.33
C LEU A 135 12.02 -6.33 -1.88
N LEU A 136 11.64 -7.20 -0.93
CA LEU A 136 11.64 -6.91 0.51
C LEU A 136 12.99 -7.19 1.18
N GLY A 137 13.96 -7.75 0.45
CA GLY A 137 15.29 -8.06 0.99
C GLY A 137 15.27 -9.10 2.11
N CYS A 138 14.37 -10.08 2.06
CA CYS A 138 14.25 -11.12 3.09
C CYS A 138 14.36 -12.54 2.50
N PRO A 139 14.70 -13.57 3.32
CA PRO A 139 14.70 -14.95 2.85
C PRO A 139 13.31 -15.39 2.35
N LEU A 140 13.28 -16.25 1.32
CA LEU A 140 12.02 -16.75 0.74
C LEU A 140 11.08 -17.38 1.78
N GLN A 141 11.63 -18.16 2.71
CA GLN A 141 10.85 -18.78 3.79
C GLN A 141 10.30 -17.74 4.77
N THR A 142 11.04 -16.66 5.03
CA THR A 142 10.57 -15.53 5.84
C THR A 142 9.39 -14.83 5.16
N ALA A 143 9.43 -14.63 3.84
CA ALA A 143 8.31 -14.08 3.09
C ALA A 143 7.06 -14.98 3.19
N TYR A 144 7.20 -16.30 3.03
CA TYR A 144 6.08 -17.24 3.23
C TYR A 144 5.50 -17.19 4.64
N TYR A 145 6.36 -17.16 5.67
CA TYR A 145 5.91 -17.08 7.06
C TYR A 145 5.15 -15.78 7.35
N ARG A 146 5.68 -14.64 6.90
CA ARG A 146 5.01 -13.33 7.01
C ARG A 146 3.67 -13.33 6.28
N HIS A 147 3.63 -13.85 5.05
CA HIS A 147 2.39 -14.00 4.27
C HIS A 147 1.35 -14.84 5.01
N GLN A 148 1.74 -16.03 5.50
CA GLN A 148 0.82 -16.94 6.17
C GLN A 148 0.25 -16.31 7.44
N THR A 149 1.07 -15.58 8.19
CA THR A 149 0.66 -14.88 9.41
C THR A 149 -0.29 -13.72 9.07
N ALA A 150 0.04 -12.93 8.05
CA ALA A 150 -0.82 -11.87 7.54
C ALA A 150 -2.18 -12.41 7.10
N ARG A 151 -2.20 -13.48 6.30
CA ARG A 151 -3.42 -14.11 5.78
C ARG A 151 -4.34 -14.58 6.90
N LYS A 152 -3.80 -15.17 7.97
CA LYS A 152 -4.60 -15.58 9.14
C LYS A 152 -5.28 -14.39 9.81
N LYS A 153 -4.54 -13.30 10.04
CA LYS A 153 -5.09 -12.07 10.63
C LYS A 153 -6.17 -11.44 9.76
N VAL A 154 -5.94 -11.38 8.44
CA VAL A 154 -6.91 -10.85 7.47
C VAL A 154 -8.20 -11.66 7.47
N ILE A 155 -8.11 -12.99 7.45
CA ILE A 155 -9.29 -13.87 7.48
C ILE A 155 -10.07 -13.67 8.78
N ALA A 156 -9.39 -13.72 9.93
CA ALA A 156 -10.04 -13.53 11.24
C ALA A 156 -10.73 -12.15 11.33
N ALA A 157 -10.09 -11.09 10.83
CA ALA A 157 -10.68 -9.75 10.82
C ALA A 157 -11.97 -9.70 9.97
N PHE A 158 -11.98 -10.31 8.78
CA PHE A 158 -13.18 -10.36 7.95
C PHE A 158 -14.30 -11.22 8.57
N GLU A 159 -13.95 -12.33 9.24
CA GLU A 159 -14.92 -13.16 9.97
C GLU A 159 -15.58 -12.38 11.12
N HIS A 160 -14.79 -11.62 11.89
CA HIS A 160 -15.32 -10.74 12.94
C HIS A 160 -16.24 -9.65 12.39
N MET A 161 -15.84 -8.99 11.29
CA MET A 161 -16.66 -7.94 10.66
C MET A 161 -17.99 -8.49 10.11
N ALA A 162 -17.99 -9.71 9.57
CA ALA A 162 -19.22 -10.35 9.09
C ALA A 162 -20.19 -10.66 10.25
N ALA A 163 -19.67 -11.12 11.39
CA ALA A 163 -20.48 -11.39 12.58
C ALA A 163 -21.08 -10.10 13.21
N GLU A 164 -20.40 -8.97 13.10
CA GLU A 164 -20.92 -7.66 13.56
C GLU A 164 -22.00 -7.10 12.64
N GLU A 165 -22.02 -7.44 11.35
CA GLU A 165 -23.02 -6.98 10.37
C GLU A 165 -24.35 -7.77 10.44
N GLU A 166 -24.36 -8.94 11.09
CA GLU A 166 -25.54 -9.80 11.28
C GLU A 166 -26.33 -9.50 12.58
N LEU A 167 -25.83 -8.60 13.44
CA LEU A 167 -26.44 -8.17 14.71
C LEU A 167 -27.20 -6.84 14.56
#